data_AF-A0A9X4NZ33-F1
#
_entry.id   AF-A0A9X4NZ33-F1
#
_cell.length_a   1.000
_cell.length_b   1.000
_cell.length_c   1.000
_cell.angle_alpha   90.00
_cell.angle_beta   90.00
_cell.angle_gamma   90.00
#
_symmetry.space_group_name_H-M   'P 1'
#
loop_
_entity.id
_entity.type
_entity.pdbx_description
1 polymer ?
#
loop_
_entity_poly.entity_id
_entity_poly.type
_entity_poly.pdbx_seq_one_letter_code
_entity_poly.pdbx_strand_id
1 'polypeptide(L)' 'KEFSVKEKSDIVFSGLGWIRVAERGVVAAWVPEGVDVVLRKALV' A
#
# COMPACT_ATOMS: atom_id res chain seq x y z
N LYS A 1 8.61 -1.11 -4.23
CA LYS A 1 7.48 -1.15 -5.18
C LYS A 1 6.76 0.20 -5.16
N GLU A 2 6.42 0.74 -6.32
CA GLU A 2 5.74 2.05 -6.45
C GLU A 2 4.26 1.87 -6.76
N PHE A 3 3.42 2.70 -6.15
CA PHE A 3 1.97 2.70 -6.33
C PHE A 3 1.48 4.10 -6.68
N SER A 4 0.71 4.21 -7.76
CA SER A 4 -0.11 5.39 -8.03
C SER A 4 -1.51 5.17 -7.43
N VAL A 5 -1.77 5.81 -6.29
CA VAL A 5 -3.03 5.70 -5.56
C VAL A 5 -3.99 6.76 -6.08
N LYS A 6 -5.10 6.33 -6.66
CA LYS A 6 -6.12 7.21 -7.26
C LYS A 6 -7.34 7.42 -6.38
N GLU A 7 -7.64 6.45 -5.52
CA GLU A 7 -8.77 6.42 -4.62
C GLU A 7 -8.35 5.88 -3.24
N LYS A 8 -9.18 6.12 -2.22
CA LYS A 8 -8.91 5.67 -0.84
C LYS A 8 -8.57 4.18 -0.80
N SER A 9 -7.33 3.88 -0.44
CA SER A 9 -6.76 2.53 -0.56
C SER A 9 -5.92 2.17 0.65
N ASP A 10 -5.73 0.88 0.85
CA ASP A 10 -4.78 0.35 1.83
C ASP A 10 -3.57 -0.24 1.09
N ILE A 11 -2.36 0.18 1.47
CA ILE A 11 -1.12 -0.49 1.08
C ILE A 11 -0.82 -1.53 2.15
N VAL A 12 -0.85 -2.81 1.77
CA VAL A 12 -0.69 -3.94 2.67
C VAL A 12 0.73 -4.46 2.60
N PHE A 13 1.37 -4.60 3.76
CA PHE A 13 2.67 -5.21 3.96
C PHE A 13 2.46 -6.58 4.58
N SER A 14 2.77 -7.63 3.83
CA SER A 14 2.51 -9.01 4.24
C SER A 14 3.18 -9.34 5.57
N GLY A 15 2.40 -9.80 6.56
CA GLY A 15 2.89 -10.15 7.89
C GLY A 15 3.06 -8.99 8.89
N LEU A 16 2.88 -7.74 8.46
CA LEU A 16 3.00 -6.55 9.33
C LEU A 16 1.66 -5.83 9.54
N GLY A 17 0.91 -5.60 8.46
CA GLY A 17 -0.34 -4.83 8.52
C GLY A 17 -0.55 -4.00 7.26
N TRP A 18 -1.21 -2.84 7.40
CA TRP A 18 -1.47 -1.94 6.28
C TRP A 18 -1.38 -0.47 6.67
N ILE A 19 -1.12 0.37 5.66
CA ILE A 19 -1.15 1.83 5.75
C ILE A 19 -2.31 2.33 4.90
N ARG A 20 -3.20 3.13 5.51
CA ARG A 20 -4.30 3.82 4.84
C ARG A 20 -3.75 5.02 4.07
N VAL A 21 -4.04 5.08 2.78
CA VAL A 21 -3.80 6.26 1.95
C VAL A 21 -5.16 6.90 1.65
N ALA A 22 -5.47 7.99 2.37
CA ALA A 22 -6.78 8.62 2.34
C ALA A 22 -7.01 9.48 1.08
N GLU A 23 -5.94 10.09 0.57
CA GLU A 23 -5.98 10.96 -0.60
C GLU A 23 -5.13 10.41 -1.75
N ARG A 24 -5.36 10.92 -2.95
CA ARG A 24 -4.59 10.53 -4.14
C ARG A 24 -3.11 10.90 -3.99
N GLY A 25 -2.22 10.04 -4.49
CA GLY A 25 -0.78 10.29 -4.43
C GLY A 25 0.04 9.15 -5.02
N VAL A 26 1.35 9.37 -5.09
CA VAL A 26 2.33 8.33 -5.46
C VAL A 26 3.06 7.92 -4.20
N VAL A 27 3.12 6.60 -3.94
CA VAL A 27 3.78 6.04 -2.75
C VAL A 27 4.82 5.01 -3.18
N ALA A 28 6.05 5.18 -2.71
CA ALA A 28 7.12 4.20 -2.87
C ALA A 28 7.29 3.41 -1.57
N ALA A 29 6.97 2.11 -1.61
CA ALA A 29 7.15 1.19 -0.49
C ALA A 29 8.49 0.43 -0.64
N TRP A 30 9.37 0.59 0.33
CA TRP A 30 10.64 -0.14 0.42
C TRP A 30 10.50 -1.32 1.38
N VAL A 31 10.80 -2.51 0.88
CA VAL A 31 10.72 -3.77 1.64
C VAL A 31 11.85 -4.72 1.24
N PRO A 32 12.27 -5.63 2.13
CA PRO A 32 13.21 -6.69 1.79
C PRO A 32 12.70 -7.60 0.67
N GLU A 33 13.62 -8.25 -0.03
CA GLU A 33 13.29 -9.30 -0.99
C GLU A 33 12.48 -10.42 -0.31
N GLY A 34 11.46 -10.93 -1.00
CA GLY A 34 10.54 -11.94 -0.48
C GLY A 34 9.37 -11.39 0.35
N VAL A 35 9.35 -10.10 0.70
CA VAL A 35 8.19 -9.47 1.32
C VAL A 35 7.28 -8.88 0.26
N ASP A 36 6.04 -9.37 0.18
CA ASP A 36 5.06 -8.84 -0.77
C ASP A 36 4.35 -7.60 -0.23
N VAL A 37 4.14 -6.63 -1.13
CA VAL A 37 3.41 -5.39 -0.89
C VAL A 37 2.37 -5.21 -1.96
N VAL A 38 1.12 -5.02 -1.55
CA VAL A 38 -0.03 -4.94 -2.45
C VAL A 38 -0.90 -3.73 -2.16
N LEU A 39 -1.52 -3.19 -3.20
CA LEU A 39 -2.54 -2.17 -3.09
C LEU A 39 -3.91 -2.84 -3.14
N ARG A 40 -4.79 -2.50 -2.19
CA ARG A 40 -6.20 -2.94 -2.20
C ARG A 40 -7.13 -1.77 -1.89
N LYS A 41 -8.42 -1.96 -2.19
CA LYS A 41 -9.46 -1.02 -1.75
C LYS A 41 -9.49 -0.95 -0.22
N ALA A 42 -9.68 0.24 0.33
CA ALA A 42 -9.71 0.42 1.78
C ALA A 42 -10.85 -0.39 2.40
N LEU A 43 -10.55 -1.09 3.50
CA LEU A 43 -11.55 -1.87 4.24
C LEU A 43 -12.45 -0.99 5.14
N VAL A 44 -12.02 0.24 5.46
CA VAL A 44 -12.72 1.21 6.33
C VAL A 44 -12.56 2.61 5.78
#